data_AF-A0A971HJN0-F1
#
_entry.id   AF-A0A971HJN0-F1
#
_cell.length_a   1.000
_cell.length_b   1.000
_cell.length_c   1.000
_cell.angle_alpha   90.00
_cell.angle_beta   90.00
_cell.angle_gamma   90.00
#
_symmetry.space_group_name_H-M   'P 1'
#
loop_
_entity.id
_entity.type
_entity.pdbx_description
1 polymer ?
#
loop_
_entity_poly.entity_id
_entity_poly.type
_entity_poly.pdbx_seq_one_letter_code
_entity_poly.pdbx_strand_id
1 'polypeptide(L)' 'MTKVIVKNGNFEGAFKRFKNDSAKSGVFSEYKKREHYTKPGVEKREAKKNAIKNSKKKSKTSEGRRDY' A
#
# COMPACT_ATOMS: atom_id res chain seq x y z
N MET A 1 9.79 -0.85 10.95
CA MET A 1 8.86 -1.05 12.09
C MET A 1 8.12 0.26 12.34
N THR A 2 6.79 0.24 12.34
CA THR A 2 5.96 1.45 12.51
C THR A 2 5.72 1.74 13.98
N LYS A 3 6.17 2.90 14.47
CA LYS A 3 5.93 3.36 15.84
C LYS A 3 4.76 4.34 15.83
N VAL A 4 3.68 4.03 16.55
CA VAL A 4 2.52 4.91 16.72
C VAL A 4 2.42 5.29 18.20
N ILE A 5 2.47 6.59 18.49
CA ILE A 5 2.32 7.12 19.86
C ILE A 5 0.83 7.35 20.13
N VAL A 6 0.33 6.79 21.22
CA VAL A 6 -1.05 7.02 21.67
C VAL A 6 -1.16 8.44 22.22
N LYS A 7 -2.03 9.26 21.64
CA LYS A 7 -2.33 10.61 22.15
C LYS A 7 -3.64 10.57 22.93
N ASN A 8 -3.67 11.24 24.08
CA ASN A 8 -4.87 11.48 24.89
C ASN A 8 -5.63 10.21 25.32
N GLY A 9 -4.92 9.09 25.51
CA GLY A 9 -5.53 7.83 25.94
C GLY A 9 -6.41 7.12 24.89
N ASN A 10 -6.51 7.64 23.66
CA ASN A 10 -7.33 7.03 22.61
C ASN A 10 -6.60 5.86 21.93
N PHE A 11 -6.63 4.70 22.60
CA PHE A 11 -6.00 3.47 22.14
C PHE A 11 -6.57 2.99 20.79
N GLU A 12 -7.89 2.97 20.63
CA GLU A 12 -8.54 2.43 19.43
C GLU A 12 -8.15 3.24 18.17
N GLY A 13 -8.09 4.58 18.30
CA GLY A 13 -7.60 5.45 17.23
C GLY A 13 -6.13 5.20 16.89
N ALA A 14 -5.28 4.97 17.89
CA ALA A 14 -3.87 4.64 17.67
C ALA A 14 -3.70 3.26 17.04
N PHE A 15 -4.50 2.27 17.44
CA PHE A 15 -4.46 0.91 16.90
C PHE A 15 -4.91 0.87 15.43
N LYS A 16 -5.96 1.60 15.08
CA LYS A 16 -6.40 1.75 13.68
C LYS A 16 -5.32 2.38 12.80
N ARG A 17 -4.62 3.41 13.30
CA ARG A 17 -3.49 4.04 12.59
C ARG A 17 -2.34 3.06 12.43
N PHE A 18 -1.98 2.33 13.49
CA PHE A 18 -0.94 1.32 13.44
C PHE A 18 -1.21 0.23 12.39
N LYS A 19 -2.44 -0.31 12.35
CA LYS A 19 -2.84 -1.27 11.30
C LYS A 19 -2.69 -0.69 9.90
N ASN A 20 -3.13 0.55 9.70
CA ASN A 20 -3.05 1.20 8.40
C ASN A 20 -1.61 1.48 7.99
N ASP A 21 -0.78 1.98 8.90
CA ASP A 21 0.63 2.29 8.64
C ASP A 21 1.44 1.01 8.41
N SER A 22 1.16 -0.07 9.15
CA SER A 22 1.74 -1.39 8.90
C SER A 22 1.34 -1.92 7.53
N ALA A 23 0.08 -1.76 7.11
CA ALA A 23 -0.37 -2.17 5.77
C ALA A 23 0.28 -1.32 4.66
N LYS A 24 0.37 0.00 4.85
CA LYS A 24 1.02 0.94 3.92
C LYS A 24 2.51 0.70 3.76
N SER A 25 3.19 0.32 4.84
CA SER A 25 4.61 -0.01 4.80
C SER A 25 4.92 -1.21 3.90
N GLY A 26 3.91 -1.99 3.50
CA GLY A 26 4.06 -3.05 2.51
C GLY A 26 4.80 -4.28 3.02
N VAL A 27 5.13 -4.36 4.32
CA VAL A 27 5.90 -5.48 4.92
C VAL A 27 5.30 -6.84 4.56
N PHE A 28 3.98 -7.00 4.67
CA PHE A 28 3.31 -8.26 4.28
C PHE A 28 3.37 -8.55 2.78
N SER A 29 3.36 -7.51 1.95
CA SER A 29 3.48 -7.66 0.49
C SER A 29 4.91 -8.01 0.07
N GLU A 30 5.90 -7.54 0.83
CA GLU A 30 7.31 -7.84 0.62
C GLU A 30 7.65 -9.26 1.05
N TYR A 31 7.12 -9.70 2.21
CA TYR A 31 7.27 -11.08 2.67
C TYR A 31 6.82 -12.08 1.60
N LYS A 32 5.61 -11.92 1.06
CA LYS A 32 5.06 -12.77 -0.02
C LYS A 32 5.91 -12.79 -1.30
N LYS A 33 6.58 -11.68 -1.62
CA LYS A 33 7.47 -11.61 -2.80
C LYS A 33 8.80 -12.32 -2.56
N ARG A 34 9.24 -12.41 -1.30
CA ARG A 34 10.52 -13.03 -0.90
C ARG A 34 10.39 -14.53 -0.61
N GLU A 35 9.17 -15.07 -0.48
CA GLU A 35 8.92 -16.50 -0.24
C GLU A 35 9.52 -17.40 -1.34
N HIS A 36 9.54 -16.94 -2.59
CA HIS A 36 10.11 -17.67 -3.72
C HIS A 36 10.98 -16.78 -4.59
N TYR A 37 12.05 -17.34 -5.16
CA TYR A 37 12.86 -16.61 -6.12
C TYR A 37 12.07 -16.32 -7.40
N THR A 38 11.99 -15.05 -7.75
CA THR A 38 11.48 -14.58 -9.02
C THR A 38 12.60 -14.01 -9.87
N LYS A 39 12.63 -14.37 -11.16
CA LYS A 39 13.64 -13.81 -12.08
C LYS A 39 13.47 -12.28 -12.14
N PRO A 40 14.55 -11.48 -12.10
CA PRO A 40 14.46 -10.02 -12.06
C PRO A 40 13.69 -9.41 -13.26
N GLY A 41 13.69 -10.09 -14.41
CA GLY A 41 12.89 -9.68 -15.56
C GLY A 41 11.37 -9.81 -15.35
N VAL A 42 10.94 -10.84 -14.61
CA VAL A 42 9.53 -11.07 -14.26
C VAL A 42 9.08 -10.01 -13.25
N GLU A 43 9.89 -9.76 -12.22
CA GLU A 43 9.63 -8.72 -11.22
C GLU A 43 9.47 -7.33 -11.85
N LYS A 44 10.39 -6.94 -12.75
CA LYS A 44 10.31 -5.67 -13.50
C LYS A 44 9.02 -5.58 -14.33
N ARG A 45 8.60 -6.69 -14.95
CA ARG A 45 7.37 -6.73 -15.76
C ARG A 45 6.12 -6.58 -14.87
N GLU A 46 6.08 -7.25 -13.73
CA GLU A 46 4.97 -7.14 -12.78
C GLU A 46 4.88 -5.76 -12.12
N ALA A 47 6.03 -5.17 -11.75
CA ALA A 47 6.09 -3.81 -11.22
C ALA A 47 5.50 -2.79 -12.21
N LYS A 48 5.86 -2.88 -13.51
CA LYS A 48 5.29 -2.04 -14.57
C LYS A 48 3.77 -2.24 -14.71
N LYS A 49 3.30 -3.49 -14.73
CA LYS A 49 1.86 -3.79 -14.79
C LYS A 49 1.10 -3.18 -13.60
N ASN A 50 1.65 -3.28 -12.39
CA ASN A 50 1.04 -2.71 -11.19
C ASN A 50 1.02 -1.17 -11.22
N ALA A 51 2.09 -0.53 -11.70
CA ALA A 51 2.13 0.93 -11.87
C ALA A 51 1.03 1.43 -12.84
N ILE A 52 0.87 0.76 -13.99
CA ILE A 52 -0.18 1.10 -14.97
C ILE A 52 -1.59 0.90 -14.37
N LYS A 53 -1.82 -0.19 -13.62
CA LYS A 53 -3.10 -0.40 -12.93
C LYS A 53 -3.38 0.72 -11.92
N ASN A 54 -2.37 1.15 -11.18
CA ASN A 54 -2.50 2.21 -10.19
C ASN A 54 -2.74 3.59 -10.83
N SER A 55 -2.08 3.92 -11.94
CA SER A 55 -2.32 5.17 -12.65
C SER A 55 -3.74 5.24 -13.21
N LYS A 56 -4.23 4.15 -13.82
CA LYS A 56 -5.62 4.04 -14.30
C LYS A 56 -6.65 4.17 -13.20
N LYS A 57 -6.38 3.64 -12.00
CA LYS A 57 -7.28 3.83 -10.84
C LYS A 57 -7.32 5.29 -10.41
N LYS A 58 -6.16 5.97 -10.37
CA LYS A 58 -6.09 7.40 -10.01
C LYS A 58 -6.81 8.29 -11.02
N SER A 59 -6.65 8.04 -12.32
CA SER A 59 -7.33 8.83 -13.36
C SER A 59 -8.85 8.72 -13.25
N LYS A 60 -9.39 7.49 -13.10
CA LYS A 60 -10.82 7.27 -12.91
C LYS A 60 -11.39 7.98 -11.68
N THR A 61 -10.68 7.96 -10.55
CA THR A 61 -11.11 8.68 -9.35
C THR A 61 -11.08 10.21 -9.55
N SER A 62 -10.16 10.73 -10.36
CA SER A 62 -10.09 12.15 -10.69
C SER A 62 -11.11 12.60 -11.74
N GLU A 63 -11.55 11.71 -12.62
CA GLU A 63 -12.63 11.96 -13.60
C GLU A 63 -13.97 12.09 -12.89
N GLY A 64 -14.38 11.08 -12.10
CA GLY A 64 -15.66 11.15 -11.38
C GLY A 64 -15.75 12.21 -10.27
N ARG A 65 -14.65 12.92 -9.95
CA ARG A 65 -14.65 14.12 -9.08
C ARG A 65 -14.76 15.43 -9.83
N ARG A 66 -14.47 15.44 -11.15
CA ARG A 66 -14.61 16.62 -12.01
C ARG A 66 -16.04 16.77 -12.55
N ASP A 67 -16.83 15.71 -12.48
CA ASP A 67 -18.22 15.67 -12.95
C ASP A 67 -19.25 16.04 -11.86
N TYR A 68 -18.82 16.70 -10.77
CA TYR A 68 -19.64 17.23 -9.67
C TYR A 68 -19.42 18.74 -9.51
#